data_AF-A0A7S0BPZ5-F1
#
_entry.id   AF-A0A7S0BPZ5-F1
#
_cell.length_a   1.000
_cell.length_b   1.000
_cell.length_c   1.000
_cell.angle_alpha   90.00
_cell.angle_beta   90.00
_cell.angle_gamma   90.00
#
_symmetry.space_group_name_H-M   'P 1'
#
loop_
_entity.id
_entity.type
_entity.pdbx_description
1 polymer ?
#
loop_
_entity_poly.entity_id
_entity_poly.type
_entity_poly.pdbx_seq_one_letter_code
_entity_poly.pdbx_strand_id
1 'polypeptide(L)'
;PDVREDMFDREREFVRSVLVRITSTYPKLKVVVEHVSTKEAVEYVLSHPSDNISATVTPQHLCFDRSALFKNSKLHMDLFCLPILKTRDDREAIRSAVKSGSRRFFAGTDSAPHPQCDKIEGAAGVFSAAAAVELYAEAFDEMDAMEQLEPFLSENGARFYGLE
;
A
#
# COMPACT_ATOMS: atom_id res chain seq x y z
N PRO A 1 -14.13 11.77 -11.68
CA PRO A 1 -14.41 10.38 -11.25
C PRO A 1 -15.75 9.93 -11.82
N ASP A 2 -15.78 8.86 -12.62
CA ASP A 2 -17.05 8.26 -13.04
C ASP A 2 -17.78 7.79 -11.78
N VAL A 3 -19.00 8.30 -11.57
CA VAL A 3 -19.80 8.15 -10.34
C VAL A 3 -20.28 6.69 -10.15
N ARG A 4 -19.96 5.80 -11.10
CA ARG A 4 -20.39 4.40 -11.11
C ARG A 4 -19.50 3.45 -10.33
N GLU A 5 -18.25 3.81 -10.03
CA GLU A 5 -17.30 2.92 -9.36
C GLU A 5 -17.13 3.25 -7.88
N ASP A 6 -17.51 2.27 -7.05
CA ASP A 6 -17.31 2.29 -5.60
C ASP A 6 -15.82 2.51 -5.28
N MET A 7 -15.54 3.48 -4.42
CA MET A 7 -14.19 3.79 -3.93
C MET A 7 -13.49 2.58 -3.32
N PHE A 8 -14.24 1.61 -2.77
CA PHE A 8 -13.69 0.36 -2.27
C PHE A 8 -13.13 -0.54 -3.40
N ASP A 9 -13.65 -0.45 -4.62
CA ASP A 9 -13.31 -1.36 -5.74
C ASP A 9 -12.40 -0.73 -6.81
N ARG A 10 -12.19 0.58 -6.81
CA ARG A 10 -11.38 1.29 -7.83
C ARG A 10 -9.99 0.68 -8.09
N GLU A 11 -9.28 0.23 -7.05
CA GLU A 11 -7.97 -0.41 -7.25
C GLU A 11 -8.10 -1.77 -7.94
N ARG A 12 -9.11 -2.59 -7.57
CA ARG A 12 -9.35 -3.89 -8.21
C ARG A 12 -9.68 -3.72 -9.68
N GLU A 13 -10.51 -2.74 -10.01
CA GLU A 13 -10.86 -2.44 -11.39
C GLU A 13 -9.66 -1.93 -12.18
N PHE A 14 -8.84 -1.05 -11.58
CA PHE A 14 -7.58 -0.60 -12.19
C PHE A 14 -6.64 -1.79 -12.50
N VAL A 15 -6.50 -2.73 -11.56
CA VAL A 15 -5.66 -3.93 -11.75
C VAL A 15 -6.19 -4.78 -12.90
N ARG A 16 -7.48 -5.10 -12.90
CA ARG A 16 -8.12 -5.98 -13.88
C ARG A 16 -8.17 -5.42 -15.30
N SER A 17 -8.23 -4.09 -15.43
CA SER A 17 -8.34 -3.42 -16.73
C SER A 17 -7.03 -2.76 -17.14
N VAL A 18 -6.70 -1.63 -16.50
CA VAL A 18 -5.64 -0.72 -16.94
C VAL A 18 -4.25 -1.32 -16.73
N LEU A 19 -3.96 -1.87 -15.56
CA LEU A 19 -2.65 -2.40 -15.23
C LEU A 19 -2.29 -3.59 -16.13
N VAL A 20 -3.21 -4.56 -16.27
CA VAL A 20 -3.05 -5.71 -17.19
C VAL A 20 -2.78 -5.24 -18.62
N ARG A 21 -3.50 -4.22 -19.10
CA ARG A 21 -3.29 -3.68 -20.45
C ARG A 21 -1.92 -3.02 -20.59
N ILE A 22 -1.48 -2.23 -19.61
CA ILE A 22 -0.18 -1.54 -19.65
C ILE A 22 0.96 -2.55 -19.69
N THR A 23 0.95 -3.53 -18.80
CA THR A 23 2.05 -4.49 -18.62
C THR A 23 2.14 -5.50 -19.76
N SER A 24 1.00 -5.88 -20.37
CA SER A 24 0.98 -6.68 -21.59
C SER A 24 1.45 -5.91 -22.83
N THR A 25 1.13 -4.61 -22.92
CA THR A 25 1.56 -3.77 -24.04
C THR A 25 3.04 -3.41 -23.97
N TYR A 26 3.55 -3.16 -22.76
CA TYR A 26 4.93 -2.74 -22.51
C TYR A 26 5.64 -3.70 -21.54
N PRO A 27 5.95 -4.94 -21.98
CA PRO A 27 6.42 -6.01 -21.08
C PRO A 27 7.79 -5.75 -20.44
N LYS A 28 8.55 -4.75 -20.92
CA LYS A 28 9.84 -4.34 -20.36
C LYS A 28 9.77 -3.08 -19.50
N LEU A 29 8.61 -2.39 -19.46
CA LEU A 29 8.45 -1.17 -18.67
C LEU A 29 8.49 -1.51 -17.18
N LYS A 30 9.25 -0.76 -16.39
CA LYS A 30 9.23 -0.89 -14.93
C LYS A 30 8.00 -0.17 -14.39
N VAL A 31 7.19 -0.88 -13.60
CA VAL A 31 5.93 -0.38 -13.06
C VAL A 31 5.92 -0.57 -11.56
N VAL A 32 5.59 0.50 -10.83
CA VAL A 32 5.28 0.44 -9.40
C VAL A 32 3.78 0.64 -9.23
N VAL A 33 3.12 -0.31 -8.58
CA VAL A 33 1.77 -0.14 -8.06
C VAL A 33 1.91 0.59 -6.74
N GLU A 34 1.78 1.91 -6.77
CA GLU A 34 1.94 2.73 -5.57
C GLU A 34 0.89 2.37 -4.51
N HIS A 35 1.28 2.50 -3.24
CA HIS A 35 0.44 2.40 -2.04
C HIS A 35 -0.66 1.32 -2.13
N VAL A 36 -0.24 0.09 -2.41
CA VAL A 36 -1.14 -1.05 -2.67
C VAL A 36 -2.09 -1.28 -1.49
N SER A 37 -3.38 -1.47 -1.78
CA SER A 37 -4.42 -1.57 -0.76
C SER A 37 -5.29 -2.83 -0.83
N THR A 38 -5.22 -3.60 -1.93
CA THR A 38 -6.07 -4.78 -2.16
C THR A 38 -5.28 -6.07 -2.32
N LYS A 39 -5.92 -7.18 -1.94
CA LYS A 39 -5.39 -8.53 -2.17
C LYS A 39 -5.14 -8.81 -3.66
N GLU A 40 -6.05 -8.37 -4.53
CA GLU A 40 -5.95 -8.55 -5.98
C GLU A 40 -4.66 -7.93 -6.54
N ALA A 41 -4.33 -6.71 -6.14
CA ALA A 41 -3.11 -6.04 -6.57
C ALA A 41 -1.85 -6.76 -6.06
N VAL A 42 -1.87 -7.23 -4.81
CA VAL A 42 -0.78 -8.05 -4.24
C VAL A 42 -0.58 -9.34 -5.03
N GLU A 43 -1.66 -10.08 -5.30
CA GLU A 43 -1.62 -11.32 -6.08
C GLU A 43 -1.14 -11.07 -7.51
N TYR A 44 -1.56 -9.96 -8.13
CA TYR A 44 -1.10 -9.57 -9.45
C TYR A 44 0.42 -9.32 -9.48
N VAL A 45 0.94 -8.56 -8.51
CA VAL A 45 2.38 -8.27 -8.40
C VAL A 45 3.18 -9.55 -8.15
N LEU A 46 2.70 -10.44 -7.28
CA LEU A 46 3.39 -11.71 -6.97
C LEU A 46 3.37 -12.71 -8.12
N SER A 47 2.25 -12.82 -8.83
CA SER A 47 2.07 -13.77 -9.93
C SER A 47 2.70 -13.32 -11.25
N HIS A 48 3.11 -12.06 -11.37
CA HIS A 48 3.67 -11.56 -12.63
C HIS A 48 4.98 -12.28 -12.98
N PRO A 49 5.17 -12.72 -14.25
CA PRO A 49 6.31 -13.55 -14.63
C PRO A 49 7.66 -12.80 -14.59
N SER A 50 7.63 -11.47 -14.65
CA SER A 50 8.82 -10.63 -14.67
C SER A 50 8.96 -9.77 -13.41
N ASP A 51 10.19 -9.49 -13.01
CA ASP A 51 10.54 -8.70 -11.82
C ASP A 51 10.48 -7.18 -12.04
N ASN A 52 9.93 -6.72 -13.17
CA ASN A 52 9.76 -5.30 -13.49
C ASN A 52 8.47 -4.70 -12.94
N ILE A 53 7.67 -5.47 -12.19
CA ILE A 53 6.50 -4.97 -11.47
C ILE A 53 6.76 -5.10 -9.97
N SER A 54 6.54 -4.01 -9.26
CA SER A 54 6.65 -3.95 -7.80
C SER A 54 5.52 -3.10 -7.22
N ALA A 55 5.42 -3.07 -5.89
CA ALA A 55 4.46 -2.25 -5.18
C ALA A 55 5.10 -1.57 -3.98
N THR A 56 4.68 -0.34 -3.70
CA THR A 56 4.98 0.31 -2.43
C THR A 56 3.87 0.02 -1.42
N VAL A 57 4.25 -0.14 -0.16
CA VAL A 57 3.32 -0.36 0.94
C VAL A 57 3.47 0.76 1.96
N THR A 58 2.39 1.46 2.27
CA THR A 58 2.35 2.52 3.29
C THR A 58 2.24 1.94 4.71
N PRO A 59 2.65 2.65 5.77
CA PRO A 59 2.45 2.20 7.14
C PRO A 59 0.97 1.96 7.47
N GLN A 60 0.08 2.89 7.10
CA GLN A 60 -1.35 2.81 7.42
C GLN A 60 -2.04 1.58 6.82
N HIS A 61 -1.68 1.17 5.60
CA HIS A 61 -2.22 -0.04 4.95
C HIS A 61 -1.62 -1.33 5.51
N LEU A 62 -0.47 -1.28 6.19
CA LEU A 62 0.13 -2.42 6.85
C LEU A 62 -0.43 -2.63 8.27
N CYS A 63 -0.70 -1.53 8.98
CA CYS A 63 -1.22 -1.54 10.35
C CYS A 63 -2.75 -1.73 10.39
N PHE A 64 -3.50 -1.08 9.49
CA PHE A 64 -4.95 -0.93 9.63
C PHE A 64 -5.75 -1.54 8.48
N ASP A 65 -6.95 -2.02 8.81
CA ASP A 65 -8.02 -2.29 7.84
C ASP A 65 -9.14 -1.25 8.02
N ARG A 66 -10.15 -1.26 7.16
CA ARG A 66 -11.23 -0.26 7.12
C ARG A 66 -12.02 -0.15 8.42
N SER A 67 -12.00 -1.16 9.30
CA SER A 67 -12.63 -1.06 10.61
C SER A 67 -12.02 0.06 11.47
N ALA A 68 -10.74 0.38 11.26
CA ALA A 68 -10.06 1.45 11.97
C ALA A 68 -10.68 2.84 11.69
N LEU A 69 -11.27 3.03 10.50
CA LEU A 69 -11.98 4.27 10.16
C LEU A 69 -13.20 4.51 11.06
N PHE A 70 -13.79 3.46 11.65
CA PHE A 70 -15.04 3.51 12.41
C PHE A 70 -14.91 3.08 13.88
N LYS A 71 -13.68 3.04 14.41
CA LYS A 71 -13.38 2.52 15.75
C LYS A 71 -14.11 3.30 16.85
N ASN A 72 -14.62 2.60 17.87
CA ASN A 72 -15.34 3.17 19.01
C ASN A 72 -16.58 4.00 18.62
N SER A 73 -17.26 3.62 17.54
CA SER A 73 -18.43 4.33 16.99
C SER A 73 -18.13 5.79 16.62
N LYS A 74 -16.88 6.08 16.26
CA LYS A 74 -16.41 7.39 15.80
C LYS A 74 -15.75 7.25 14.44
N LEU A 75 -15.88 8.29 13.61
CA LEU A 75 -15.15 8.39 12.36
C LEU A 75 -13.76 8.94 12.63
N HIS A 76 -12.73 8.18 12.27
CA HIS A 76 -11.32 8.57 12.42
C HIS A 76 -10.83 9.16 11.10
N MET A 77 -11.13 10.44 10.89
CA MET A 77 -10.74 11.16 9.67
C MET A 77 -9.22 11.19 9.45
N ASP A 78 -8.43 11.10 10.52
CA ASP A 78 -6.96 11.05 10.45
C ASP A 78 -6.43 9.82 9.69
N LEU A 79 -7.24 8.76 9.58
CA LEU A 79 -6.93 7.54 8.81
C LEU A 79 -7.55 7.52 7.41
N PHE A 80 -8.33 8.54 7.04
CA PHE A 80 -8.91 8.63 5.70
C PHE A 80 -7.83 9.00 4.68
N CYS A 81 -7.57 8.11 3.73
CA CYS A 81 -6.65 8.27 2.60
C CYS A 81 -7.20 7.64 1.32
N LEU A 82 -6.47 7.85 0.21
CA LEU A 82 -6.72 7.17 -1.06
C LEU A 82 -5.43 6.43 -1.48
N PRO A 83 -5.50 5.14 -1.86
CA PRO A 83 -6.66 4.26 -1.74
C PRO A 83 -7.17 4.17 -0.29
N ILE A 84 -8.49 4.04 -0.13
CA ILE A 84 -9.08 3.90 1.20
C ILE A 84 -8.65 2.57 1.82
N LEU A 85 -8.46 2.53 3.14
CA LEU A 85 -8.31 1.27 3.88
C LEU A 85 -9.39 0.26 3.45
N LYS A 86 -8.97 -0.98 3.20
CA LYS A 86 -9.81 -2.04 2.63
C LYS A 86 -10.18 -3.08 3.69
N THR A 87 -10.60 -4.28 3.27
CA THR A 87 -11.00 -5.32 4.22
C THR A 87 -9.81 -5.86 4.99
N ARG A 88 -10.08 -6.60 6.08
CA ARG A 88 -9.03 -7.34 6.80
C ARG A 88 -8.27 -8.29 5.87
N ASP A 89 -8.98 -8.98 4.97
CA ASP A 89 -8.35 -9.92 4.03
C ASP A 89 -7.39 -9.21 3.06
N ASP A 90 -7.73 -7.99 2.64
CA ASP A 90 -6.83 -7.16 1.84
C ASP A 90 -5.57 -6.78 2.63
N ARG A 91 -5.72 -6.36 3.89
CA ARG A 91 -4.59 -6.05 4.79
C ARG A 91 -3.70 -7.28 5.02
N GLU A 92 -4.29 -8.44 5.31
CA GLU A 92 -3.54 -9.67 5.56
C GLU A 92 -2.80 -10.17 4.31
N ALA A 93 -3.33 -9.93 3.10
CA ALA A 93 -2.61 -10.20 1.87
C ALA A 93 -1.34 -9.34 1.74
N ILE A 94 -1.45 -8.03 2.05
CA ILE A 94 -0.30 -7.11 2.06
C ILE A 94 0.73 -7.56 3.11
N ARG A 95 0.30 -7.81 4.34
CA ARG A 95 1.15 -8.29 5.44
C ARG A 95 1.86 -9.59 5.08
N SER A 96 1.16 -10.55 4.48
CA SER A 96 1.72 -11.83 4.04
C SER A 96 2.78 -11.65 2.94
N ALA A 97 2.54 -10.75 1.98
CA ALA A 97 3.49 -10.47 0.91
C ALA A 97 4.77 -9.82 1.44
N VAL A 98 4.64 -8.85 2.35
CA VAL A 98 5.78 -8.22 3.02
C VAL A 98 6.54 -9.22 3.88
N LYS A 99 5.84 -9.99 4.73
CA LYS A 99 6.42 -11.04 5.58
C LYS A 99 7.16 -12.12 4.79
N SER A 100 6.74 -12.40 3.55
CA SER A 100 7.41 -13.40 2.70
C SER A 100 8.85 -13.02 2.29
N GLY A 101 9.27 -11.77 2.51
CA GLY A 101 10.58 -11.27 2.06
C GLY A 101 10.65 -11.03 0.55
N SER A 102 9.50 -10.93 -0.13
CA SER A 102 9.46 -10.67 -1.56
C SER A 102 10.08 -9.31 -1.89
N ARG A 103 11.10 -9.34 -2.76
CA ARG A 103 11.81 -8.12 -3.22
C ARG A 103 10.95 -7.16 -4.04
N ARG A 104 9.73 -7.58 -4.40
CA ARG A 104 8.77 -6.78 -5.17
C ARG A 104 7.97 -5.81 -4.31
N PHE A 105 8.11 -5.87 -2.99
CA PHE A 105 7.44 -4.97 -2.05
C PHE A 105 8.49 -4.16 -1.28
N PHE A 106 8.30 -2.85 -1.24
CA PHE A 106 9.18 -1.94 -0.52
C PHE A 106 8.41 -0.76 0.08
N ALA A 107 9.08 -0.04 0.97
CA ALA A 107 8.48 1.10 1.65
C ALA A 107 8.13 2.24 0.70
N GLY A 108 6.94 2.80 0.88
CA GLY A 108 6.53 4.08 0.31
C GLY A 108 5.47 4.65 1.23
N THR A 109 5.80 5.75 1.93
CA THR A 109 4.98 6.20 3.06
C THR A 109 3.63 6.75 2.65
N ASP A 110 3.56 7.32 1.45
CA ASP A 110 2.48 8.19 0.99
C ASP A 110 2.09 9.21 2.08
N SER A 111 3.11 9.78 2.74
CA SER A 111 2.88 10.75 3.80
C SER A 111 2.30 12.03 3.19
N ALA A 112 1.01 12.26 3.43
CA ALA A 112 0.23 13.33 2.83
C ALA A 112 -0.37 14.22 3.94
N PRO A 113 0.39 15.22 4.45
CA PRO A 113 -0.06 16.08 5.52
C PRO A 113 -1.18 17.03 5.06
N HIS A 114 -2.14 17.24 5.95
CA HIS A 114 -3.19 18.25 5.80
C HIS A 114 -3.36 19.02 7.11
N PRO A 115 -3.75 20.30 7.07
CA PRO A 115 -4.23 21.01 8.25
C PRO A 115 -5.38 20.26 8.92
N GLN A 116 -5.46 20.34 10.24
CA GLN A 116 -6.50 19.63 11.01
C GLN A 116 -7.93 20.02 10.58
N CYS A 117 -8.17 21.28 10.21
CA CYS A 117 -9.46 21.72 9.70
C CYS A 117 -9.86 20.96 8.43
N ASP A 118 -8.94 20.77 7.50
CA ASP A 118 -9.20 20.09 6.23
C ASP A 118 -9.37 18.58 6.45
N LYS A 119 -8.64 17.99 7.42
CA LYS A 119 -8.85 16.60 7.84
C LYS A 119 -10.27 16.38 8.35
N ILE A 120 -10.81 17.28 9.16
CA ILE A 120 -12.19 17.18 9.69
C ILE A 120 -13.23 17.23 8.56
N GLU A 121 -12.97 18.00 7.51
CA GLU A 121 -13.82 18.10 6.31
C GLU A 121 -13.62 16.92 5.32
N GLY A 122 -12.71 15.98 5.61
CA GLY A 122 -12.51 14.77 4.83
C GLY A 122 -11.40 14.85 3.78
N ALA A 123 -10.38 15.67 3.98
CA ALA A 123 -9.17 15.62 3.15
C ALA A 123 -8.48 14.23 3.27
N ALA A 124 -8.26 13.58 2.12
CA ALA A 124 -7.62 12.28 2.05
C ALA A 124 -6.09 12.40 2.20
N GLY A 125 -5.51 11.70 3.16
CA GLY A 125 -4.07 11.65 3.40
C GLY A 125 -3.75 11.32 4.85
N VAL A 126 -2.68 10.54 5.08
CA VAL A 126 -2.16 10.25 6.42
C VAL A 126 -0.78 10.87 6.54
N PHE A 127 -0.54 11.65 7.59
CA PHE A 127 0.79 12.18 7.88
C PHE A 127 1.59 11.15 8.69
N SER A 128 2.42 10.37 8.01
CA SER A 128 3.22 9.29 8.60
C SER A 128 4.72 9.60 8.64
N ALA A 129 5.21 10.59 7.88
CA ALA A 129 6.65 10.85 7.72
C ALA A 129 7.40 11.06 9.04
N ALA A 130 6.75 11.66 10.05
CA ALA A 130 7.38 11.95 11.34
C ALA A 130 7.73 10.70 12.17
N ALA A 131 7.11 9.54 11.89
CA ALA A 131 7.30 8.30 12.63
C ALA A 131 7.29 7.07 11.70
N ALA A 132 7.67 7.25 10.44
CA ALA A 132 7.46 6.22 9.41
C ALA A 132 8.22 4.93 9.74
N VAL A 133 9.48 5.03 10.17
CA VAL A 133 10.32 3.87 10.50
C VAL A 133 9.77 3.14 11.71
N GLU A 134 9.35 3.87 12.74
CA GLU A 134 8.75 3.32 13.96
C GLU A 134 7.44 2.59 13.66
N LEU A 135 6.58 3.16 12.81
CA LEU A 135 5.32 2.54 12.40
C LEU A 135 5.54 1.26 11.59
N TYR A 136 6.54 1.23 10.70
CA TYR A 136 6.90 -0.01 10.01
C TYR A 136 7.50 -1.03 10.99
N ALA A 137 8.39 -0.62 11.89
CA ALA A 137 8.97 -1.52 12.87
C ALA A 137 7.90 -2.17 13.76
N GLU A 138 6.92 -1.41 14.25
CA GLU A 138 5.78 -1.93 15.00
C GLU A 138 4.99 -2.96 14.19
N ALA A 139 4.67 -2.66 12.93
CA ALA A 139 3.95 -3.59 12.07
C ALA A 139 4.73 -4.89 11.79
N PHE A 140 6.06 -4.80 11.61
CA PHE A 140 6.91 -5.97 11.35
C PHE A 140 7.11 -6.84 12.61
N ASP A 141 7.18 -6.22 13.78
CA ASP A 141 7.20 -6.92 15.08
C ASP A 141 5.88 -7.68 15.31
N GLU A 142 4.74 -7.04 15.08
CA GLU A 142 3.42 -7.72 15.15
C GLU A 142 3.29 -8.89 14.16
N MET A 143 3.99 -8.83 13.03
CA MET A 143 4.02 -9.90 12.04
C MET A 143 5.01 -11.01 12.39
N ASP A 144 5.85 -10.86 13.41
CA ASP A 144 7.00 -11.75 13.67
C ASP A 144 7.84 -11.90 12.39
N ALA A 145 8.30 -10.77 11.86
CA ALA A 145 8.99 -10.67 10.58
C ALA A 145 10.09 -9.59 10.56
N MET A 146 10.65 -9.24 11.72
CA MET A 146 11.62 -8.15 11.88
C MET A 146 12.86 -8.30 10.97
N GLU A 147 13.25 -9.52 10.62
CA GLU A 147 14.32 -9.81 9.69
C GLU A 147 14.06 -9.32 8.26
N GLN A 148 12.79 -9.04 7.90
CA GLN A 148 12.43 -8.50 6.59
C GLN A 148 12.41 -6.96 6.57
N LEU A 149 12.55 -6.29 7.71
CA LEU A 149 12.39 -4.84 7.83
C LEU A 149 13.47 -4.08 7.05
N GLU A 150 14.73 -4.47 7.18
CA GLU A 150 15.85 -3.82 6.48
C GLU A 150 15.73 -3.95 4.94
N PRO A 151 15.54 -5.15 4.36
CA PRO A 151 15.31 -5.28 2.93
C PRO A 151 14.13 -4.45 2.43
N PHE A 152 13.03 -4.41 3.18
CA PHE A 152 11.83 -3.67 2.81
C PHE A 152 12.04 -2.14 2.84
N LEU A 153 12.74 -1.61 3.85
CA LEU A 153 12.95 -0.18 4.02
C LEU A 153 14.08 0.38 3.14
N SER A 154 15.08 -0.42 2.78
CA SER A 154 16.34 0.10 2.22
C SER A 154 16.80 -0.59 0.92
N GLU A 155 16.66 -1.90 0.80
CA GLU A 155 17.29 -2.63 -0.32
C GLU A 155 16.36 -2.81 -1.53
N ASN A 156 15.12 -3.24 -1.29
CA ASN A 156 14.19 -3.65 -2.35
C ASN A 156 13.87 -2.48 -3.28
N GLY A 157 13.61 -1.31 -2.70
CA GLY A 157 13.39 -0.06 -3.44
C GLY A 157 14.63 0.34 -4.22
N ALA A 158 15.81 0.45 -3.58
CA ALA A 158 17.06 0.82 -4.25
C ALA A 158 17.37 -0.08 -5.45
N ARG A 159 17.23 -1.40 -5.28
CA ARG A 159 17.37 -2.40 -6.33
C ARG A 159 16.35 -2.21 -7.45
N PHE A 160 15.09 -1.96 -7.11
CA PHE A 160 14.05 -1.70 -8.10
C PHE A 160 14.29 -0.38 -8.85
N TYR A 161 14.85 0.65 -8.24
CA TYR A 161 15.15 1.91 -8.96
C TYR A 161 16.51 1.89 -9.69
N GLY A 162 17.36 0.89 -9.42
CA GLY A 162 18.71 0.82 -9.99
C GLY A 162 19.66 1.83 -9.34
N LEU A 163 19.49 2.07 -8.04
CA LEU A 163 20.31 2.95 -7.22
C LEU A 163 21.31 2.10 -6.41
N GLU A 164 22.52 2.63 -6.23
CA GLU A 164 23.59 2.07 -5.39
C GLU A 164 23.51 2.60 -3.95
#